data_AF-A0A7Y6Z2Q8-F1
#
_entry.id   AF-A0A7Y6Z2Q8-F1
#
_cell.length_a   1.000
_cell.length_b   1.000
_cell.length_c   1.000
_cell.angle_alpha   90.00
_cell.angle_beta   90.00
_cell.angle_gamma   90.00
#
_symmetry.space_group_name_H-M   'P 1'
#
loop_
_entity.id
_entity.type
_entity.pdbx_description
1 polymer ?
#
loop_
_entity_poly.entity_id
_entity_poly.type
_entity_poly.pdbx_seq_one_letter_code
_entity_poly.pdbx_strand_id
1 'polypeptide(L)'
;MVRRVMGDRLKFLVHRIRERLWLRPFMTGVLSVAIVFLAKAADDQDIGRRVPAITQASIETLLAIISASMLVIATFAVASMVAAYASASSTATPRSFSLVISDDISQNALSTFVGAFIFSIVALIALQNDFYDRAGRFAVFVITLLVLAMVIITFVRWVDCIARLGRLGGTVEKVEAATAEALRRRRGVPTLRGVPMGRQPHRGQAIYSGSIGYVQRIEITALQTCAEKLRLHISVAALPGTFATPGRALAYVTADAGDAADLDPTLIAQAFLIGSHREFDEDPRFGLVVLSEIASRALSPAVNDPGTAIGIIGSFVRLFALWVEPVGDDDRGCFECDRVAVPELSLHDMFDDAFTAIARDGAGIVEVAGRLQKALSSLASMDDALMREAAIRHARQALARSELALALPDELAAMRRLATFVHSARPGLVKG
;
A
#
# COMPACT_ATOMS: atom_id res chain seq x y z
N MET A 1 -28.52 2.66 11.87
CA MET A 1 -27.19 2.27 12.37
C MET A 1 -26.66 0.99 11.70
N VAL A 2 -27.40 -0.13 11.73
CA VAL A 2 -27.03 -1.40 11.05
C VAL A 2 -26.75 -1.23 9.54
N ARG A 3 -27.53 -0.41 8.84
CA ARG A 3 -27.43 -0.24 7.37
C ARG A 3 -26.16 0.48 6.89
N ARG A 4 -25.55 1.37 7.69
CA ARG A 4 -24.28 2.07 7.36
C ARG A 4 -23.06 1.23 7.74
N VAL A 5 -23.07 0.61 8.93
CA VAL A 5 -22.02 -0.33 9.36
C VAL A 5 -21.94 -1.55 8.43
N MET A 6 -23.09 -2.05 7.96
CA MET A 6 -23.14 -3.10 6.94
C MET A 6 -22.59 -2.59 5.59
N GLY A 7 -22.84 -1.34 5.23
CA GLY A 7 -22.34 -0.74 3.99
C GLY A 7 -20.81 -0.64 3.95
N ASP A 8 -20.18 -0.22 5.04
CA ASP A 8 -18.71 -0.10 5.10
C ASP A 8 -18.03 -1.47 5.31
N ARG A 9 -18.66 -2.39 6.06
CA ARG A 9 -18.22 -3.80 6.11
C ARG A 9 -18.40 -4.52 4.78
N LEU A 10 -19.47 -4.24 4.02
CA LEU A 10 -19.70 -4.80 2.70
C LEU A 10 -18.74 -4.21 1.67
N LYS A 11 -18.44 -2.90 1.73
CA LYS A 11 -17.37 -2.29 0.92
C LYS A 11 -16.02 -2.92 1.22
N PHE A 12 -15.71 -3.14 2.51
CA PHE A 12 -14.49 -3.84 2.93
C PHE A 12 -14.45 -5.30 2.45
N LEU A 13 -15.57 -6.03 2.56
CA LEU A 13 -15.69 -7.41 2.10
C LEU A 13 -15.60 -7.50 0.56
N VAL A 14 -16.24 -6.58 -0.15
CA VAL A 14 -16.19 -6.46 -1.62
C VAL A 14 -14.79 -6.07 -2.06
N HIS A 15 -14.08 -5.20 -1.33
CA HIS A 15 -12.68 -4.89 -1.58
C HIS A 15 -11.81 -6.14 -1.46
N ARG A 16 -11.96 -6.89 -0.37
CA ARG A 16 -11.26 -8.15 -0.10
C ARG A 16 -11.61 -9.28 -1.08
N ILE A 17 -12.83 -9.29 -1.63
CA ILE A 17 -13.24 -10.23 -2.69
C ILE A 17 -12.66 -9.80 -4.04
N ARG A 18 -12.61 -8.49 -4.33
CA ARG A 18 -12.03 -7.92 -5.56
C ARG A 18 -10.50 -8.06 -5.61
N GLU A 19 -9.85 -8.22 -4.47
CA GLU A 19 -8.43 -8.58 -4.34
C GLU A 19 -8.13 -10.03 -4.72
N ARG A 20 -9.15 -10.89 -4.88
CA ARG A 20 -8.93 -12.29 -5.25
C ARG A 20 -8.63 -12.43 -6.75
N LEU A 21 -7.50 -13.05 -7.06
CA LEU A 21 -6.97 -13.29 -8.40
C LEU A 21 -7.94 -14.00 -9.37
N TRP A 22 -8.92 -14.76 -8.89
CA TRP A 22 -9.85 -15.53 -9.71
C TRP A 22 -11.10 -14.76 -10.15
N LEU A 23 -11.42 -13.63 -9.50
CA LEU A 23 -12.67 -12.93 -9.76
C LEU A 23 -12.69 -12.22 -11.12
N ARG A 24 -11.58 -11.56 -11.50
CA ARG A 24 -11.48 -10.85 -12.78
C ARG A 24 -11.54 -11.80 -13.99
N PRO A 25 -10.77 -12.92 -14.03
CA PRO A 25 -10.89 -13.91 -15.10
C PRO A 25 -12.28 -14.54 -15.19
N PHE A 26 -12.94 -14.74 -14.04
CA PHE A 26 -14.31 -15.26 -14.02
C PHE A 26 -15.30 -14.27 -14.65
N MET A 27 -15.23 -12.99 -14.28
CA MET A 27 -16.09 -11.94 -14.84
C MET A 27 -15.86 -11.75 -16.34
N THR A 28 -14.61 -11.77 -16.81
CA THR A 28 -14.33 -11.69 -18.25
C THR A 28 -14.81 -12.92 -18.99
N GLY A 29 -14.70 -14.12 -18.41
CA GLY A 29 -15.27 -15.35 -18.96
C GLY A 29 -16.79 -15.28 -19.11
N VAL A 30 -17.51 -14.80 -18.09
CA VAL A 30 -18.96 -14.61 -18.15
C VAL A 30 -19.33 -13.58 -19.22
N LEU A 31 -18.61 -12.47 -19.30
CA LEU A 31 -18.83 -11.44 -20.33
C LEU A 31 -18.58 -12.00 -21.74
N SER A 32 -17.52 -12.78 -21.94
CA SER A 32 -17.21 -13.47 -23.19
C SER A 32 -18.36 -14.37 -23.64
N VAL A 33 -18.94 -15.14 -22.72
CA VAL A 33 -20.11 -15.98 -23.00
C VAL A 33 -21.32 -15.13 -23.37
N ALA A 34 -21.60 -14.05 -22.64
CA ALA A 34 -22.70 -13.14 -22.94
C ALA A 34 -22.56 -12.50 -24.33
N ILE A 35 -21.35 -12.13 -24.75
CA ILE A 35 -21.07 -11.54 -26.06
C ILE A 35 -21.40 -12.51 -27.21
N VAL A 36 -21.10 -13.80 -27.06
CA VAL A 36 -21.45 -14.85 -28.03
C VAL A 36 -22.98 -14.89 -28.24
N PHE A 37 -23.75 -14.91 -27.15
CA PHE A 37 -25.21 -14.91 -27.26
C PHE A 37 -25.77 -13.58 -27.81
N LEU A 38 -25.13 -12.44 -27.48
CA LEU A 38 -25.52 -11.14 -28.01
C LEU A 38 -25.27 -11.04 -29.52
N ALA A 39 -24.25 -11.71 -30.05
CA ALA A 39 -23.98 -11.74 -31.49
C ALA A 39 -25.14 -12.38 -32.27
N LYS A 40 -25.90 -13.32 -31.67
CA LYS A 40 -27.13 -13.85 -32.28
C LYS A 40 -28.26 -12.82 -32.34
N ALA A 41 -28.34 -11.88 -31.40
CA ALA A 41 -29.34 -10.80 -31.48
C ALA A 41 -29.12 -9.87 -32.68
N ALA A 42 -27.95 -9.92 -33.33
CA ALA A 42 -27.69 -9.21 -34.58
C ALA A 42 -28.37 -9.88 -35.80
N ASP A 43 -28.79 -11.15 -35.69
CA ASP A 43 -29.53 -11.86 -36.75
C ASP A 43 -30.99 -11.38 -36.90
N ASP A 44 -31.60 -10.88 -35.82
CA ASP A 44 -32.96 -10.33 -35.85
C ASP A 44 -33.04 -8.92 -36.47
N GLN A 45 -31.89 -8.32 -36.84
CA GLN A 45 -31.82 -6.99 -37.44
C GLN A 45 -31.61 -7.11 -38.96
N ASP A 46 -32.22 -6.22 -39.75
CA ASP A 46 -32.14 -6.16 -41.24
C ASP A 46 -30.72 -5.82 -41.79
N ILE A 47 -29.70 -5.97 -40.94
CA ILE A 47 -28.27 -5.76 -41.17
C ILE A 47 -27.69 -6.84 -42.09
N GLY A 48 -28.24 -8.06 -42.07
CA GLY A 48 -27.73 -9.22 -42.83
C GLY A 48 -27.61 -9.02 -44.35
N ARG A 49 -28.35 -8.06 -44.92
CA ARG A 49 -28.26 -7.68 -46.35
C ARG A 49 -27.13 -6.70 -46.67
N ARG A 50 -26.63 -5.94 -45.69
CA ARG A 50 -25.62 -4.88 -45.89
C ARG A 50 -24.20 -5.31 -45.53
N VAL A 51 -24.03 -6.47 -44.91
CA VAL A 51 -22.72 -6.94 -44.43
C VAL A 51 -22.04 -7.90 -45.41
N PRO A 52 -20.70 -7.82 -45.55
CA PRO A 52 -19.92 -8.76 -46.36
C PRO A 52 -20.15 -10.22 -45.94
N ALA A 53 -20.16 -11.13 -46.91
CA ALA A 53 -20.21 -12.55 -46.62
C ALA A 53 -18.84 -13.03 -46.11
N ILE A 54 -18.77 -13.34 -44.82
CA ILE A 54 -17.59 -13.98 -44.22
C ILE A 54 -17.78 -15.50 -44.26
N THR A 55 -16.75 -16.21 -44.73
CA THR A 55 -16.72 -17.67 -44.75
C THR A 55 -16.60 -18.22 -43.34
N GLN A 56 -17.47 -19.17 -43.00
CA GLN A 56 -17.46 -19.87 -41.71
C GLN A 56 -16.08 -20.47 -41.39
N ALA A 57 -15.45 -21.11 -42.38
CA ALA A 57 -14.11 -21.69 -42.24
C ALA A 57 -13.04 -20.68 -41.79
N SER A 58 -13.15 -19.42 -42.19
CA SER A 58 -12.20 -18.37 -41.79
C SER A 58 -12.37 -17.98 -40.32
N ILE A 59 -13.62 -17.91 -39.84
CA ILE A 59 -13.92 -17.64 -38.43
C ILE A 59 -13.49 -18.83 -37.57
N GLU A 60 -13.80 -20.06 -38.00
CA GLU A 60 -13.39 -21.30 -37.31
C GLU A 60 -11.88 -21.38 -37.16
N THR A 61 -11.13 -21.08 -38.22
CA THR A 61 -9.65 -21.08 -38.20
C THR A 61 -9.11 -20.05 -37.20
N LEU A 62 -9.64 -18.82 -37.20
CA LEU A 62 -9.22 -17.78 -36.26
C LEU A 62 -9.54 -18.16 -34.80
N LEU A 63 -10.76 -18.62 -34.53
CA LEU A 63 -11.17 -19.04 -33.19
C LEU A 63 -10.35 -20.23 -32.69
N ALA A 64 -10.02 -21.20 -33.56
CA ALA A 64 -9.16 -22.33 -33.20
C ALA A 64 -7.74 -21.90 -32.86
N ILE A 65 -7.14 -20.98 -33.64
CA ILE A 65 -5.81 -20.42 -33.37
C ILE A 65 -5.80 -19.68 -32.02
N ILE A 66 -6.81 -18.85 -31.75
CA ILE A 66 -6.92 -18.13 -30.47
C ILE A 66 -7.10 -19.11 -29.32
N SER A 67 -8.00 -20.09 -29.44
CA SER A 67 -8.23 -21.10 -28.40
C SER A 67 -6.96 -21.89 -28.06
N ALA A 68 -6.21 -22.35 -29.06
CA ALA A 68 -4.99 -23.12 -28.82
C ALA A 68 -3.86 -22.27 -28.19
N SER A 69 -3.68 -21.03 -28.66
CA SER A 69 -2.60 -20.16 -28.20
C SER A 69 -2.87 -19.52 -26.84
N MET A 70 -4.11 -19.13 -26.54
CA MET A 70 -4.44 -18.38 -25.32
C MET A 70 -4.24 -19.18 -24.04
N LEU A 71 -4.49 -20.50 -24.04
CA LEU A 71 -4.24 -21.33 -22.86
C LEU A 71 -2.74 -21.41 -22.53
N VAL A 72 -1.90 -21.53 -23.56
CA VAL A 72 -0.44 -21.54 -23.41
C VAL A 72 0.05 -20.19 -22.89
N ILE A 73 -0.42 -19.09 -23.48
CA ILE A 73 -0.06 -17.73 -23.04
C ILE A 73 -0.55 -17.46 -21.62
N ALA A 74 -1.76 -17.90 -21.25
CA ALA A 74 -2.27 -17.77 -19.88
C ALA A 74 -1.42 -18.57 -18.88
N THR A 75 -1.02 -19.80 -19.22
CA THR A 75 -0.15 -20.63 -18.38
C THR A 75 1.23 -20.00 -18.22
N PHE A 76 1.83 -19.53 -19.32
CA PHE A 76 3.07 -18.78 -19.30
C PHE A 76 2.94 -17.53 -18.43
N ALA A 77 1.83 -16.80 -18.54
CA ALA A 77 1.60 -15.60 -17.76
C ALA A 77 1.52 -15.87 -16.25
N VAL A 78 0.82 -16.92 -15.84
CA VAL A 78 0.79 -17.35 -14.43
C VAL A 78 2.19 -17.74 -13.95
N ALA A 79 2.93 -18.53 -14.72
CA ALA A 79 4.29 -18.94 -14.38
C ALA A 79 5.24 -17.74 -14.23
N SER A 80 5.19 -16.79 -15.17
CA SER A 80 6.00 -15.57 -15.12
C SER A 80 5.61 -14.67 -13.94
N MET A 81 4.32 -14.54 -13.61
CA MET A 81 3.87 -13.82 -12.42
C MET A 81 4.42 -14.45 -11.14
N VAL A 82 4.30 -15.78 -10.99
CA VAL A 82 4.82 -16.50 -9.82
C VAL A 82 6.35 -16.33 -9.71
N ALA A 83 7.08 -16.40 -10.82
CA ALA A 83 8.51 -16.18 -10.84
C ALA A 83 8.90 -14.74 -10.45
N ALA A 84 8.20 -13.74 -10.98
CA ALA A 84 8.39 -12.34 -10.61
C ALA A 84 8.08 -12.09 -9.13
N TYR A 85 7.00 -12.69 -8.62
CA TYR A 85 6.60 -12.64 -7.21
C TYR A 85 7.62 -13.30 -6.28
N ALA A 86 8.17 -14.45 -6.66
CA ALA A 86 9.24 -15.10 -5.91
C ALA A 86 10.51 -14.23 -5.87
N SER A 87 10.87 -13.63 -7.01
CA SER A 87 12.01 -12.70 -7.12
C SER A 87 11.82 -11.44 -6.27
N ALA A 88 10.63 -10.84 -6.30
CA ALA A 88 10.30 -9.69 -5.44
C ALA A 88 10.35 -10.06 -3.95
N SER A 89 9.85 -11.24 -3.57
CA SER A 89 9.92 -11.71 -2.18
C SER A 89 11.36 -12.04 -1.72
N SER A 90 12.24 -12.42 -2.65
CA SER A 90 13.65 -12.71 -2.34
C SER A 90 14.51 -11.46 -2.30
N THR A 91 14.19 -10.43 -3.08
CA THR A 91 14.97 -9.18 -3.17
C THR A 91 14.43 -8.08 -2.25
N ALA A 92 13.12 -8.00 -2.04
CA ALA A 92 12.47 -7.09 -1.09
C ALA A 92 12.07 -7.82 0.21
N THR A 93 11.17 -7.24 1.01
CA THR A 93 10.59 -7.87 2.20
C THR A 93 9.23 -8.52 1.88
N PRO A 94 8.86 -9.69 2.43
CA PRO A 94 7.53 -10.29 2.26
C PRO A 94 6.37 -9.35 2.61
N ARG A 95 6.62 -8.31 3.42
CA ARG A 95 5.64 -7.28 3.78
C ARG A 95 5.28 -6.33 2.64
N SER A 96 6.18 -6.16 1.67
CA SER A 96 5.92 -5.39 0.43
C SER A 96 5.06 -6.16 -0.58
N PHE A 97 4.89 -7.47 -0.36
CA PHE A 97 4.23 -8.37 -1.29
C PHE A 97 2.77 -7.98 -1.58
N SER A 98 2.04 -7.50 -0.56
CA SER A 98 0.64 -7.05 -0.72
C SER A 98 0.50 -5.91 -1.72
N LEU A 99 1.48 -5.00 -1.79
CA LEU A 99 1.51 -3.89 -2.75
C LEU A 99 1.99 -4.31 -4.15
N VAL A 100 2.77 -5.40 -4.24
CA VAL A 100 3.28 -5.90 -5.53
C VAL A 100 2.24 -6.79 -6.22
N ILE A 101 1.52 -7.63 -5.48
CA ILE A 101 0.52 -8.57 -6.02
C ILE A 101 -0.80 -7.89 -6.42
N SER A 102 -1.05 -6.67 -5.91
CA SER A 102 -2.17 -5.82 -6.31
C SER A 102 -1.98 -5.17 -7.69
N ASP A 103 -0.97 -5.59 -8.47
CA ASP A 103 -0.75 -5.05 -9.81
C ASP A 103 -1.91 -5.43 -10.76
N ASP A 104 -2.74 -4.42 -11.04
CA ASP A 104 -3.88 -4.53 -11.92
C ASP A 104 -3.48 -4.96 -13.34
N ILE A 105 -2.28 -4.60 -13.82
CA ILE A 105 -1.87 -4.87 -15.20
C ILE A 105 -1.71 -6.37 -15.41
N SER A 106 -0.99 -7.06 -14.51
CA SER A 106 -0.74 -8.50 -14.60
C SER A 106 -2.02 -9.31 -14.45
N GLN A 107 -2.90 -8.93 -13.53
CA GLN A 107 -4.20 -9.59 -13.35
C GLN A 107 -5.14 -9.35 -14.53
N ASN A 108 -5.13 -8.14 -15.12
CA ASN A 108 -5.93 -7.81 -16.30
C ASN A 108 -5.45 -8.58 -17.53
N ALA A 109 -4.13 -8.76 -17.67
CA ALA A 109 -3.56 -9.56 -18.75
C ALA A 109 -4.02 -11.02 -18.67
N LEU A 110 -3.86 -11.67 -17.51
CA LEU A 110 -4.35 -13.03 -17.29
C LEU A 110 -5.85 -13.14 -17.58
N SER A 111 -6.64 -12.19 -17.07
CA SER A 111 -8.10 -12.18 -17.26
C SER A 111 -8.50 -12.05 -18.72
N THR A 112 -7.73 -11.27 -19.50
CA THR A 112 -7.96 -11.08 -20.94
C THR A 112 -7.62 -12.35 -21.71
N PHE A 113 -6.49 -13.02 -21.40
CA PHE A 113 -6.10 -14.27 -22.07
C PHE A 113 -7.08 -15.41 -21.78
N VAL A 114 -7.48 -15.59 -20.51
CA VAL A 114 -8.49 -16.58 -20.12
C VAL A 114 -9.86 -16.25 -20.72
N GLY A 115 -10.25 -14.97 -20.73
CA GLY A 115 -11.50 -14.52 -21.34
C GLY A 115 -11.54 -14.75 -22.85
N ALA A 116 -10.43 -14.50 -23.56
CA ALA A 116 -10.30 -14.76 -24.99
C ALA A 116 -10.32 -16.26 -25.30
N PHE A 117 -9.67 -17.09 -24.47
CA PHE A 117 -9.75 -18.55 -24.56
C PHE A 117 -11.20 -19.06 -24.44
N ILE A 118 -11.92 -18.63 -23.40
CA ILE A 118 -13.33 -19.03 -23.17
C ILE A 118 -14.21 -18.53 -24.31
N PHE A 119 -14.06 -17.26 -24.73
CA PHE A 119 -14.75 -16.70 -25.89
C PHE A 119 -14.56 -17.58 -27.12
N SER A 120 -13.31 -17.93 -27.43
CA SER A 120 -12.99 -18.69 -28.63
C SER A 120 -13.58 -20.08 -28.64
N ILE A 121 -13.55 -20.82 -27.51
CA ILE A 121 -14.19 -22.13 -27.41
C ILE A 121 -15.71 -22.02 -27.59
N VAL A 122 -16.34 -21.10 -26.86
CA VAL A 122 -17.81 -20.97 -26.87
C VAL A 122 -18.30 -20.51 -28.24
N ALA A 123 -17.62 -19.54 -28.85
CA ALA A 123 -17.92 -19.08 -30.21
C ALA A 123 -17.70 -20.18 -31.25
N LEU A 124 -16.64 -20.99 -31.11
CA LEU A 124 -16.34 -22.09 -32.02
C LEU A 124 -17.42 -23.18 -31.93
N ILE A 125 -17.83 -23.57 -30.72
CA ILE A 125 -18.92 -24.53 -30.51
C ILE A 125 -20.23 -24.00 -31.11
N ALA A 126 -20.57 -22.73 -30.86
CA ALA A 126 -21.77 -22.12 -31.43
C ALA A 126 -21.73 -22.10 -32.96
N LEU A 127 -20.58 -21.77 -33.55
CA LEU A 127 -20.41 -21.71 -35.00
C LEU A 127 -20.49 -23.11 -35.65
N GLN A 128 -19.90 -24.14 -35.03
CA GLN A 128 -19.95 -25.52 -35.50
C GLN A 128 -21.35 -26.15 -35.43
N ASN A 129 -22.24 -25.59 -34.60
CA ASN A 129 -23.64 -26.02 -34.48
C ASN A 129 -24.60 -25.12 -35.30
N ASP A 130 -24.08 -24.38 -36.28
CA ASP A 130 -24.85 -23.48 -37.15
C ASP A 130 -25.74 -22.49 -36.37
N PHE A 131 -25.28 -22.03 -35.21
CA PHE A 131 -26.06 -21.15 -34.33
C PHE A 131 -26.27 -19.73 -34.87
N TYR A 132 -25.48 -19.33 -35.88
CA TYR A 132 -25.44 -17.97 -36.45
C TYR A 132 -25.84 -17.95 -37.92
N ASP A 133 -26.68 -16.98 -38.28
CA ASP A 133 -26.96 -16.63 -39.66
C ASP A 133 -25.91 -15.63 -40.19
N ARG A 134 -26.15 -15.02 -41.36
CA ARG A 134 -25.17 -14.16 -42.04
C ARG A 134 -24.72 -12.96 -41.20
N ALA A 135 -25.65 -12.30 -40.50
CA ALA A 135 -25.36 -11.12 -39.71
C ALA A 135 -24.57 -11.47 -38.43
N GLY A 136 -24.94 -12.56 -37.75
CA GLY A 136 -24.29 -13.11 -36.58
C GLY A 136 -22.88 -13.58 -36.90
N ARG A 137 -22.66 -14.25 -38.04
CA ARG A 137 -21.31 -14.62 -38.50
C ARG A 137 -20.42 -13.39 -38.71
N PHE A 138 -20.95 -12.33 -39.33
CA PHE A 138 -20.21 -11.08 -39.47
C PHE A 138 -19.92 -10.42 -38.11
N ALA A 139 -20.89 -10.40 -37.20
CA ALA A 139 -20.70 -9.87 -35.85
C ALA A 139 -19.62 -10.64 -35.07
N VAL A 140 -19.67 -11.97 -35.07
CA VAL A 140 -18.66 -12.83 -34.44
C VAL A 140 -17.28 -12.60 -35.06
N PHE A 141 -17.18 -12.44 -36.38
CA PHE A 141 -15.93 -12.12 -37.05
C PHE A 141 -15.34 -10.78 -36.57
N VAL A 142 -16.14 -9.72 -36.53
CA VAL A 142 -15.70 -8.40 -36.03
C VAL A 142 -15.29 -8.47 -34.57
N ILE A 143 -16.07 -9.13 -33.72
CA ILE A 143 -15.74 -9.34 -32.30
C ILE A 143 -14.44 -10.14 -32.17
N THR A 144 -14.23 -11.17 -32.99
CA THR A 144 -13.00 -11.97 -32.98
C THR A 144 -11.78 -11.12 -33.33
N LEU A 145 -11.89 -10.21 -34.31
CA LEU A 145 -10.82 -9.26 -34.63
C LEU A 145 -10.55 -8.28 -33.49
N LEU A 146 -11.60 -7.77 -32.83
CA LEU A 146 -11.46 -6.88 -31.66
C LEU A 146 -10.80 -7.60 -30.49
N VAL A 147 -11.21 -8.84 -30.20
CA VAL A 147 -10.60 -9.69 -29.16
C VAL A 147 -9.13 -9.94 -29.50
N LEU A 148 -8.82 -10.27 -30.75
CA LEU A 148 -7.43 -10.47 -31.18
C LEU A 148 -6.57 -9.22 -31.00
N ALA A 149 -7.07 -8.05 -31.43
CA ALA A 149 -6.38 -6.78 -31.23
C ALA A 149 -6.18 -6.45 -29.74
N MET A 150 -7.20 -6.66 -28.92
CA MET A 150 -7.14 -6.48 -27.47
C MET A 150 -6.10 -7.40 -26.83
N VAL A 151 -6.05 -8.67 -27.23
CA VAL A 151 -5.05 -9.65 -26.77
C VAL A 151 -3.64 -9.18 -27.12
N ILE A 152 -3.40 -8.74 -28.36
CA ILE A 152 -2.07 -8.27 -28.79
C ILE A 152 -1.63 -7.05 -27.96
N ILE A 153 -2.48 -6.05 -27.82
CA ILE A 153 -2.18 -4.84 -27.02
C ILE A 153 -1.91 -5.21 -25.57
N THR A 154 -2.73 -6.09 -25.00
CA THR A 154 -2.60 -6.54 -23.61
C THR A 154 -1.32 -7.33 -23.42
N PHE A 155 -0.95 -8.19 -24.36
CA PHE A 155 0.29 -8.96 -24.34
C PHE A 155 1.52 -8.05 -24.36
N VAL A 156 1.57 -7.06 -25.26
CA VAL A 156 2.70 -6.12 -25.32
C VAL A 156 2.82 -5.32 -24.02
N ARG A 157 1.70 -4.78 -23.48
CA ARG A 157 1.70 -4.06 -22.20
C ARG A 157 2.12 -4.95 -21.02
N TRP A 158 1.71 -6.21 -21.05
CA TRP A 158 2.03 -7.17 -20.01
C TRP A 158 3.51 -7.57 -20.02
N VAL A 159 4.10 -7.82 -21.19
CA VAL A 159 5.54 -8.11 -21.32
C VAL A 159 6.35 -6.95 -20.76
N ASP A 160 5.98 -5.73 -21.12
CA ASP A 160 6.61 -4.50 -20.63
C ASP A 160 6.45 -4.33 -19.10
N CYS A 161 5.30 -4.73 -18.55
CA CYS A 161 5.04 -4.76 -17.11
C CYS A 161 5.92 -5.79 -16.38
N ILE A 162 6.01 -7.03 -16.86
CA ILE A 162 6.86 -8.07 -16.25
C ILE A 162 8.34 -7.69 -16.30
N ALA A 163 8.80 -7.12 -17.41
CA ALA A 163 10.17 -6.63 -17.54
C ALA A 163 10.52 -5.58 -16.46
N ARG A 164 9.54 -4.84 -15.93
CA ARG A 164 9.70 -3.90 -14.81
C ARG A 164 9.47 -4.51 -13.44
N LEU A 165 8.55 -5.47 -13.30
CA LEU A 165 8.23 -6.12 -12.01
C LEU A 165 9.44 -6.79 -11.35
N GLY A 166 10.38 -7.30 -12.15
CA GLY A 166 11.64 -7.88 -11.65
C GLY A 166 12.67 -6.87 -11.14
N ARG A 167 12.43 -5.55 -11.28
CA ARG A 167 13.36 -4.52 -10.81
C ARG A 167 12.92 -4.03 -9.42
N LEU A 168 13.80 -4.19 -8.44
CA LEU A 168 13.60 -3.77 -7.05
C LEU A 168 13.12 -2.30 -6.92
N GLY A 169 13.51 -1.44 -7.88
CA GLY A 169 13.04 -0.05 -7.97
C GLY A 169 11.51 0.10 -8.02
N GLY A 170 10.79 -0.73 -8.78
CA GLY A 170 9.33 -0.66 -8.86
C GLY A 170 8.64 -1.00 -7.54
N THR A 171 9.24 -1.90 -6.74
CA THR A 171 8.73 -2.20 -5.39
C THR A 171 8.96 -1.04 -4.43
N VAL A 172 10.17 -0.45 -4.46
CA VAL A 172 10.49 0.73 -3.62
C VAL A 172 9.55 1.89 -3.94
N GLU A 173 9.31 2.18 -5.22
CA GLU A 173 8.39 3.23 -5.67
C GLU A 173 6.95 3.00 -5.16
N LYS A 174 6.45 1.76 -5.23
CA LYS A 174 5.11 1.41 -4.71
C LYS A 174 5.01 1.57 -3.20
N VAL A 175 6.01 1.12 -2.45
CA VAL A 175 6.05 1.29 -0.99
C VAL A 175 6.15 2.77 -0.63
N GLU A 176 7.00 3.54 -1.33
CA GLU A 176 7.12 4.99 -1.13
C GLU A 176 5.78 5.69 -1.41
N ALA A 177 5.10 5.37 -2.51
CA ALA A 177 3.80 5.96 -2.86
C ALA A 177 2.73 5.64 -1.81
N ALA A 178 2.63 4.39 -1.35
CA ALA A 178 1.70 4.00 -0.28
C ALA A 178 2.01 4.73 1.04
N THR A 179 3.30 4.86 1.37
CA THR A 179 3.75 5.59 2.57
C THR A 179 3.42 7.08 2.47
N ALA A 180 3.66 7.70 1.30
CA ALA A 180 3.35 9.10 1.05
C ALA A 180 1.84 9.37 1.19
N GLU A 181 0.99 8.48 0.68
CA GLU A 181 -0.46 8.59 0.82
C GLU A 181 -0.89 8.51 2.29
N ALA A 182 -0.37 7.54 3.06
CA ALA A 182 -0.65 7.42 4.49
C ALA A 182 -0.16 8.66 5.27
N LEU A 183 1.01 9.22 4.91
CA LEU A 183 1.52 10.46 5.50
C LEU A 183 0.64 11.66 5.19
N ARG A 184 0.20 11.85 3.93
CA ARG A 184 -0.71 12.95 3.55
C ARG A 184 -2.01 12.89 4.34
N ARG A 185 -2.63 11.72 4.41
CA ARG A 185 -3.85 11.51 5.19
C ARG A 185 -3.62 11.87 6.66
N ARG A 186 -2.53 11.37 7.25
CA ARG A 186 -2.24 11.64 8.65
C ARG A 186 -1.91 13.11 8.91
N ARG A 187 -1.27 13.83 7.98
CA ARG A 187 -1.04 15.27 8.10
C ARG A 187 -2.34 16.09 8.08
N GLY A 188 -3.28 15.73 7.21
CA GLY A 188 -4.59 16.39 7.16
C GLY A 188 -5.43 16.15 8.42
N VAL A 189 -5.24 15.00 9.07
CA VAL A 189 -5.91 14.65 10.34
C VAL A 189 -4.92 14.07 11.38
N PRO A 190 -4.05 14.89 12.00
CA PRO A 190 -2.96 14.42 12.89
C PRO A 190 -3.43 13.54 14.04
N THR A 191 -4.61 13.86 14.55
CA THR A 191 -5.31 13.24 15.67
C THR A 191 -6.52 12.42 15.22
N LEU A 192 -6.58 12.02 13.94
CA LEU A 192 -7.71 11.28 13.36
C LEU A 192 -9.07 11.99 13.60
N ARG A 193 -9.10 13.33 13.59
CA ARG A 193 -10.25 14.20 13.86
C ARG A 193 -10.69 14.28 15.34
N GLY A 194 -9.99 13.60 16.24
CA GLY A 194 -10.13 13.76 17.69
C GLY A 194 -9.36 14.98 18.23
N VAL A 195 -9.54 15.29 19.50
CA VAL A 195 -8.76 16.35 20.16
C VAL A 195 -7.32 15.88 20.43
N PRO A 196 -6.32 16.77 20.37
CA PRO A 196 -4.94 16.40 20.66
C PRO A 196 -4.81 15.92 22.11
N MET A 197 -4.22 14.73 22.27
CA MET A 197 -3.91 14.22 23.59
C MET A 197 -2.70 14.96 24.16
N GLY A 198 -2.91 15.67 25.27
CA GLY A 198 -1.81 16.31 26.00
C GLY A 198 -0.85 15.29 26.62
N ARG A 199 0.28 15.78 27.16
CA ARG A 199 1.32 14.97 27.82
C ARG A 199 0.91 14.33 29.16
N GLN A 200 -0.36 14.42 29.54
CA GLN A 200 -0.81 13.89 30.83
C GLN A 200 -0.87 12.36 30.78
N PRO A 201 -0.53 11.67 31.88
CA PRO A 201 -0.65 10.22 31.96
C PRO A 201 -2.10 9.82 31.75
N HIS A 202 -2.29 8.69 31.06
CA HIS A 202 -3.62 8.13 30.85
C HIS A 202 -4.33 7.94 32.20
N ARG A 203 -5.57 8.46 32.29
CA ARG A 203 -6.43 8.34 33.47
C ARG A 203 -7.67 7.55 33.10
N GLY A 204 -8.27 6.89 34.09
CA GLY A 204 -9.53 6.19 33.94
C GLY A 204 -9.40 4.68 33.74
N GLN A 205 -10.53 4.05 33.41
CA GLN A 205 -10.63 2.61 33.18
C GLN A 205 -9.97 2.23 31.86
N ALA A 206 -9.05 1.25 31.91
CA ALA A 206 -8.39 0.74 30.72
C ALA A 206 -9.32 -0.21 29.94
N ILE A 207 -9.35 -0.04 28.62
CA ILE A 207 -10.07 -0.91 27.68
C ILE A 207 -9.04 -1.76 26.95
N TYR A 208 -9.23 -3.08 27.01
CA TYR A 208 -8.31 -4.05 26.41
C TYR A 208 -8.92 -4.69 25.18
N SER A 209 -8.05 -5.24 24.34
CA SER A 209 -8.47 -6.04 23.20
C SER A 209 -8.93 -7.44 23.63
N GLY A 210 -9.97 -7.96 22.98
CA GLY A 210 -10.35 -9.38 23.05
C GLY A 210 -9.53 -10.31 22.14
N SER A 211 -8.69 -9.75 21.27
CA SER A 211 -7.85 -10.49 20.32
C SER A 211 -6.40 -10.00 20.31
N ILE A 212 -5.47 -10.84 19.85
CA ILE A 212 -4.05 -10.48 19.69
C ILE A 212 -3.79 -10.16 18.23
N GLY A 213 -3.17 -9.02 17.97
CA GLY A 213 -2.87 -8.58 16.60
C GLY A 213 -2.42 -7.13 16.54
N TYR A 214 -2.42 -6.55 15.35
CA TYR A 214 -2.13 -5.13 15.13
C TYR A 214 -3.43 -4.35 15.02
N VAL A 215 -3.47 -3.18 15.66
CA VAL A 215 -4.50 -2.17 15.38
C VAL A 215 -4.30 -1.73 13.93
N GLN A 216 -5.26 -2.05 13.06
CA GLN A 216 -5.23 -1.66 11.65
C GLN A 216 -5.97 -0.35 11.43
N ARG A 217 -7.09 -0.16 12.14
CA ARG A 217 -7.96 1.01 11.99
C ARG A 217 -8.73 1.34 13.26
N ILE A 218 -9.05 2.61 13.45
CA ILE A 218 -9.83 3.12 14.58
C ILE A 218 -11.01 3.93 14.06
N GLU A 219 -12.23 3.52 14.41
CA GLU A 219 -13.45 4.24 14.08
C GLU A 219 -13.71 5.39 15.07
N ILE A 220 -13.01 6.51 14.91
CA ILE A 220 -13.09 7.67 15.83
C ILE A 220 -14.51 8.21 15.96
N THR A 221 -15.28 8.29 14.86
CA THR A 221 -16.68 8.75 14.92
C THR A 221 -17.57 7.80 15.73
N ALA A 222 -17.29 6.49 15.71
CA ALA A 222 -18.02 5.52 16.53
C ALA A 222 -17.65 5.69 18.02
N LEU A 223 -16.37 5.95 18.32
CA LEU A 223 -15.92 6.29 19.67
C LEU A 223 -16.59 7.57 20.19
N GLN A 224 -16.65 8.64 19.37
CA GLN A 224 -17.32 9.90 19.72
C GLN A 224 -18.80 9.68 20.04
N THR A 225 -19.52 8.95 19.18
CA THR A 225 -20.95 8.64 19.39
C THR A 225 -21.17 7.87 20.69
N CYS A 226 -20.27 6.93 21.00
CA CYS A 226 -20.30 6.16 22.25
C CYS A 226 -20.04 7.07 23.46
N ALA A 227 -19.02 7.94 23.36
CA ALA A 227 -18.64 8.89 24.40
C ALA A 227 -19.75 9.90 24.71
N GLU A 228 -20.46 10.41 23.70
CA GLU A 228 -21.61 11.30 23.90
C GLU A 228 -22.78 10.60 24.59
N LYS A 229 -23.13 9.40 24.13
CA LYS A 229 -24.26 8.63 24.66
C LYS A 229 -24.07 8.25 26.13
N LEU A 230 -22.84 7.88 26.49
CA LEU A 230 -22.48 7.41 27.84
C LEU A 230 -21.86 8.50 28.72
N ARG A 231 -21.74 9.75 28.22
CA ARG A 231 -21.11 10.89 28.92
C ARG A 231 -19.70 10.57 29.42
N LEU A 232 -18.87 10.10 28.48
CA LEU A 232 -17.49 9.70 28.71
C LEU A 232 -16.53 10.62 27.94
N HIS A 233 -15.28 10.57 28.36
CA HIS A 233 -14.12 11.00 27.60
C HIS A 233 -13.23 9.78 27.34
N ILE A 234 -12.79 9.62 26.09
CA ILE A 234 -11.99 8.48 25.64
C ILE A 234 -10.61 8.98 25.25
N SER A 235 -9.56 8.44 25.85
CA SER A 235 -8.17 8.67 25.48
C SER A 235 -7.64 7.45 24.73
N VAL A 236 -7.35 7.60 23.45
CA VAL A 236 -6.76 6.53 22.63
C VAL A 236 -5.31 6.30 23.05
N ALA A 237 -4.98 5.04 23.36
CA ALA A 237 -3.63 4.64 23.76
C ALA A 237 -2.90 3.83 22.67
N ALA A 238 -3.65 3.10 21.83
CA ALA A 238 -3.10 2.31 20.74
C ALA A 238 -3.49 2.91 19.38
N LEU A 239 -2.53 3.52 18.68
CA LEU A 239 -2.70 3.99 17.31
C LEU A 239 -2.59 2.83 16.29
N PRO A 240 -3.04 3.02 15.03
CA PRO A 240 -2.75 2.07 13.97
C PRO A 240 -1.26 1.71 13.91
N GLY A 241 -0.97 0.43 13.72
CA GLY A 241 0.37 -0.15 13.82
C GLY A 241 0.75 -0.68 15.20
N THR A 242 0.00 -0.36 16.25
CA THR A 242 0.27 -0.86 17.60
C THR A 242 -0.07 -2.34 17.71
N PHE A 243 0.85 -3.14 18.26
CA PHE A 243 0.59 -4.53 18.60
C PHE A 243 -0.25 -4.61 19.88
N ALA A 244 -1.52 -4.97 19.73
CA ALA A 244 -2.52 -5.13 20.78
C ALA A 244 -2.41 -6.52 21.42
N THR A 245 -2.38 -6.54 22.76
CA THR A 245 -2.33 -7.74 23.59
C THR A 245 -3.26 -7.56 24.80
N PRO A 246 -3.69 -8.64 25.48
CA PRO A 246 -4.59 -8.52 26.63
C PRO A 246 -4.07 -7.64 27.77
N GLY A 247 -2.76 -7.44 27.89
CA GLY A 247 -2.14 -6.56 28.90
C GLY A 247 -1.91 -5.12 28.45
N ARG A 248 -2.20 -4.78 27.19
CA ARG A 248 -1.97 -3.45 26.62
C ARG A 248 -3.31 -2.77 26.33
N ALA A 249 -3.54 -1.63 26.98
CA ALA A 249 -4.76 -0.86 26.77
C ALA A 249 -4.85 -0.31 25.34
N LEU A 250 -6.03 -0.45 24.72
CA LEU A 250 -6.40 0.20 23.46
C LEU A 250 -6.77 1.67 23.69
N ALA A 251 -7.49 1.91 24.77
CA ALA A 251 -7.96 3.23 25.19
C ALA A 251 -8.16 3.28 26.71
N TYR A 252 -8.27 4.48 27.25
CA TYR A 252 -8.65 4.76 28.62
C TYR A 252 -9.92 5.61 28.63
N VAL A 253 -10.79 5.36 29.61
CA VAL A 253 -12.11 5.96 29.68
C VAL A 253 -12.31 6.64 31.03
N THR A 254 -12.72 7.89 31.00
CA THR A 254 -13.10 8.67 32.18
C THR A 254 -14.54 9.14 32.02
N ALA A 255 -15.38 8.91 33.01
CA ALA A 255 -16.73 9.46 33.02
C ALA A 255 -16.74 10.93 33.47
N ASP A 256 -17.77 11.65 33.06
CA ASP A 256 -18.07 12.98 33.61
C ASP A 256 -18.33 12.86 35.13
N ALA A 257 -17.96 13.88 35.89
CA ALA A 257 -18.01 13.83 37.36
C ALA A 257 -19.43 13.51 37.87
N GLY A 258 -19.59 12.36 38.54
CA GLY A 258 -20.83 11.94 39.21
C GLY A 258 -21.55 10.75 38.59
N ASP A 259 -21.17 10.30 37.38
CA ASP A 259 -21.78 9.14 36.72
C ASP A 259 -20.80 7.97 36.64
N ALA A 260 -21.01 6.92 37.45
CA ALA A 260 -20.41 5.61 37.21
C ALA A 260 -21.34 4.83 36.27
N ALA A 261 -21.32 5.17 34.99
CA ALA A 261 -22.11 4.43 34.00
C ALA A 261 -21.62 2.97 33.94
N ASP A 262 -22.58 2.04 33.84
CA ASP A 262 -22.32 0.61 33.61
C ASP A 262 -21.75 0.44 32.18
N LEU A 263 -20.45 0.69 32.06
CA LEU A 263 -19.74 0.70 30.79
C LEU A 263 -19.46 -0.74 30.37
N ASP A 264 -20.04 -1.16 29.25
CA ASP A 264 -19.59 -2.35 28.53
C ASP A 264 -18.30 -2.03 27.76
N PRO A 265 -17.11 -2.53 28.18
CA PRO A 265 -15.84 -2.25 27.52
C PRO A 265 -15.78 -2.77 26.09
N THR A 266 -16.63 -3.76 25.76
CA THR A 266 -16.63 -4.39 24.43
C THR A 266 -17.11 -3.44 23.35
N LEU A 267 -17.99 -2.49 23.67
CA LEU A 267 -18.46 -1.47 22.72
C LEU A 267 -17.33 -0.57 22.23
N ILE A 268 -16.43 -0.20 23.14
CA ILE A 268 -15.26 0.62 22.81
C ILE A 268 -14.22 -0.22 22.07
N ALA A 269 -13.96 -1.45 22.55
CA ALA A 269 -13.01 -2.36 21.90
C ALA A 269 -13.40 -2.69 20.44
N GLN A 270 -14.70 -2.79 20.12
CA GLN A 270 -15.19 -3.04 18.76
C GLN A 270 -14.93 -1.91 17.77
N ALA A 271 -14.61 -0.69 18.23
CA ALA A 271 -14.21 0.42 17.37
C ALA A 271 -12.76 0.28 16.86
N PHE A 272 -11.98 -0.64 17.43
CA PHE A 272 -10.63 -0.96 16.99
C PHE A 272 -10.68 -2.19 16.09
N LEU A 273 -10.32 -2.02 14.82
CA LEU A 273 -10.12 -3.16 13.92
C LEU A 273 -8.73 -3.74 14.18
N ILE A 274 -8.70 -5.01 14.57
CA ILE A 274 -7.46 -5.73 14.89
C ILE A 274 -7.28 -6.87 13.89
N GLY A 275 -6.15 -6.83 13.20
CA GLY A 275 -5.76 -7.85 12.22
C GLY A 275 -4.44 -8.54 12.58
N SER A 276 -4.12 -9.62 11.89
CA SER A 276 -2.89 -10.39 12.13
C SER A 276 -1.62 -9.70 11.60
N HIS A 277 -1.75 -8.69 10.74
CA HIS A 277 -0.64 -7.97 10.11
C HIS A 277 -0.91 -6.46 10.12
N ARG A 278 0.16 -5.65 10.05
CA ARG A 278 0.05 -4.20 9.79
C ARG A 278 -0.40 -3.95 8.36
N GLU A 279 -1.10 -2.84 8.14
CA GLU A 279 -1.55 -2.36 6.83
C GLU A 279 -0.99 -0.97 6.56
N PHE A 280 -0.81 -0.59 5.29
CA PHE A 280 -0.19 0.71 4.96
C PHE A 280 -1.14 1.89 5.13
N ASP A 281 -2.44 1.70 4.90
CA ASP A 281 -3.42 2.76 4.69
C ASP A 281 -3.51 3.79 5.83
N GLU A 282 -3.50 3.35 7.09
CA GLU A 282 -3.61 4.22 8.26
C GLU A 282 -2.34 4.24 9.14
N ASP A 283 -1.28 3.57 8.70
CA ASP A 283 -0.03 3.41 9.43
C ASP A 283 1.19 3.79 8.56
N PRO A 284 1.50 5.09 8.45
CA PRO A 284 2.63 5.55 7.67
C PRO A 284 3.98 5.02 8.19
N ARG A 285 4.06 4.69 9.49
CA ARG A 285 5.27 4.13 10.09
C ARG A 285 5.58 2.75 9.52
N PHE A 286 4.56 1.97 9.14
CA PHE A 286 4.78 0.66 8.54
C PHE A 286 5.51 0.77 7.20
N GLY A 287 5.15 1.77 6.39
CA GLY A 287 5.84 2.11 5.17
C GLY A 287 7.33 2.40 5.37
N LEU A 288 7.66 3.19 6.40
CA LEU A 288 9.05 3.48 6.77
C LEU A 288 9.82 2.22 7.18
N VAL A 289 9.21 1.36 8.00
CA VAL A 289 9.79 0.07 8.41
C VAL A 289 10.06 -0.82 7.19
N VAL A 290 9.09 -0.95 6.28
CA VAL A 290 9.21 -1.78 5.07
C VAL A 290 10.34 -1.27 4.16
N LEU A 291 10.46 0.04 3.95
CA LEU A 291 11.58 0.62 3.22
C LEU A 291 12.91 0.35 3.92
N SER A 292 12.98 0.52 5.25
CA SER A 292 14.19 0.24 6.01
C SER A 292 14.58 -1.25 5.93
N GLU A 293 13.63 -2.17 5.94
CA GLU A 293 13.88 -3.61 5.76
C GLU A 293 14.46 -3.92 4.38
N ILE A 294 13.93 -3.29 3.31
CA ILE A 294 14.46 -3.46 1.95
C ILE A 294 15.91 -2.95 1.89
N ALA A 295 16.19 -1.79 2.49
CA ALA A 295 17.54 -1.24 2.54
C ALA A 295 18.50 -2.16 3.33
N SER A 296 18.11 -2.61 4.52
CA SER A 296 18.90 -3.57 5.31
C SER A 296 19.15 -4.88 4.57
N ARG A 297 18.16 -5.39 3.83
CA ARG A 297 18.33 -6.61 3.02
C ARG A 297 19.30 -6.38 1.86
N ALA A 298 19.22 -5.22 1.20
CA ALA A 298 20.16 -4.83 0.13
C ALA A 298 21.60 -4.71 0.64
N LEU A 299 21.79 -4.21 1.88
CA LEU A 299 23.10 -4.10 2.54
C LEU A 299 23.63 -5.43 3.10
N SER A 300 22.81 -6.49 3.12
CA SER A 300 23.25 -7.78 3.62
C SER A 300 24.37 -8.38 2.75
N PRO A 301 25.29 -9.19 3.32
CA PRO A 301 26.36 -9.83 2.55
C PRO A 301 25.87 -10.69 1.38
N ALA A 302 24.63 -11.21 1.45
CA ALA A 302 24.05 -12.04 0.41
C ALA A 302 23.60 -11.25 -0.83
N VAL A 303 23.24 -9.97 -0.68
CA VAL A 303 22.76 -9.13 -1.79
C VAL A 303 23.83 -8.12 -2.20
N ASN A 304 24.45 -7.45 -1.23
CA ASN A 304 25.53 -6.49 -1.43
C ASN A 304 25.23 -5.42 -2.50
N ASP A 305 24.06 -4.77 -2.37
CA ASP A 305 23.63 -3.67 -3.23
C ASP A 305 23.46 -2.36 -2.41
N PRO A 306 24.56 -1.63 -2.16
CA PRO A 306 24.51 -0.31 -1.52
C PRO A 306 23.66 0.73 -2.28
N GLY A 307 23.52 0.58 -3.60
CA GLY A 307 22.79 1.51 -4.46
C GLY A 307 21.30 1.59 -4.09
N THR A 308 20.69 0.44 -3.81
CA THR A 308 19.30 0.38 -3.33
C THR A 308 19.12 1.10 -2.00
N ALA A 309 20.01 0.88 -1.02
CA ALA A 309 19.94 1.57 0.26
C ALA A 309 20.09 3.09 0.11
N ILE A 310 20.99 3.55 -0.75
CA ILE A 310 21.15 4.97 -1.12
C ILE A 310 19.88 5.55 -1.74
N GLY A 311 19.20 4.79 -2.60
CA GLY A 311 17.90 5.18 -3.18
C GLY A 311 16.80 5.31 -2.13
N ILE A 312 16.73 4.36 -1.17
CA ILE A 312 15.77 4.38 -0.07
C ILE A 312 16.04 5.56 0.89
N ILE A 313 17.29 5.87 1.19
CA ILE A 313 17.65 7.09 1.95
C ILE A 313 17.09 8.34 1.24
N GLY A 314 17.18 8.42 -0.09
CA GLY A 314 16.56 9.49 -0.87
C GLY A 314 15.03 9.53 -0.76
N SER A 315 14.39 8.36 -0.71
CA SER A 315 12.94 8.20 -0.52
C SER A 315 12.51 8.72 0.85
N PHE A 316 13.27 8.43 1.91
CA PHE A 316 13.01 8.99 3.23
C PHE A 316 13.10 10.52 3.24
N VAL A 317 14.08 11.12 2.57
CA VAL A 317 14.16 12.59 2.48
C VAL A 317 12.89 13.16 1.84
N ARG A 318 12.37 12.56 0.76
CA ARG A 318 11.11 12.99 0.13
C ARG A 318 9.90 12.81 1.05
N LEU A 319 9.80 11.68 1.75
CA LEU A 319 8.71 11.39 2.67
C LEU A 319 8.69 12.32 3.89
N PHE A 320 9.87 12.65 4.46
CA PHE A 320 9.96 13.59 5.58
C PHE A 320 9.84 15.06 5.13
N ALA A 321 10.26 15.42 3.91
CA ALA A 321 9.94 16.72 3.32
C ALA A 321 8.42 16.89 3.18
N LEU A 322 7.76 15.87 2.63
CA LEU A 322 6.29 15.78 2.57
C LEU A 322 5.66 15.87 3.96
N TRP A 323 6.31 15.39 5.03
CA TRP A 323 5.78 15.50 6.38
C TRP A 323 5.65 16.96 6.88
N VAL A 324 6.64 17.80 6.54
CA VAL A 324 6.82 19.16 7.07
C VAL A 324 6.25 20.25 6.16
N GLU A 325 5.83 19.92 4.94
CA GLU A 325 5.16 20.87 4.07
C GLU A 325 4.02 21.63 4.80
N PRO A 326 3.73 22.89 4.46
CA PRO A 326 2.56 23.58 4.99
C PRO A 326 1.28 22.84 4.59
N VAL A 327 0.36 22.62 5.53
CA VAL A 327 -1.00 22.17 5.23
C VAL A 327 -1.82 23.42 4.89
N GLY A 328 -2.57 23.39 3.78
CA GLY A 328 -3.41 24.52 3.36
C GLY A 328 -4.48 24.86 4.42
N ASP A 329 -4.86 26.14 4.49
CA ASP A 329 -5.76 26.66 5.55
C ASP A 329 -7.14 25.99 5.60
N ASP A 330 -7.63 25.46 4.48
CA ASP A 330 -8.92 24.73 4.41
C ASP A 330 -8.85 23.32 5.03
N ASP A 331 -7.66 22.76 5.24
CA ASP A 331 -7.43 21.40 5.76
C ASP A 331 -7.01 21.38 7.23
N ARG A 332 -7.03 22.53 7.94
CA ARG A 332 -6.88 22.55 9.40
C ARG A 332 -8.14 21.93 10.01
N GLY A 333 -8.13 20.59 10.07
CA GLY A 333 -9.25 19.76 10.48
C GLY A 333 -9.95 20.36 11.70
N CYS A 334 -11.22 20.76 11.50
CA CYS A 334 -12.12 21.00 12.61
C CYS A 334 -12.07 19.75 13.50
N PHE A 335 -11.77 19.94 14.79
CA PHE A 335 -11.91 18.87 15.77
C PHE A 335 -13.38 18.50 15.85
N GLU A 336 -13.80 17.55 15.01
CA GLU A 336 -15.19 17.10 14.95
C GLU A 336 -15.56 16.19 16.13
N CYS A 337 -14.55 15.59 16.78
CA CYS A 337 -14.73 14.67 17.91
C CYS A 337 -14.07 15.24 19.17
N ASP A 338 -14.83 16.01 19.95
CA ASP A 338 -14.37 16.73 21.14
C ASP A 338 -14.19 15.84 22.40
N ARG A 339 -14.83 14.67 22.44
CA ARG A 339 -14.77 13.72 23.56
C ARG A 339 -13.75 12.60 23.38
N VAL A 340 -13.07 12.55 22.23
CA VAL A 340 -12.05 11.54 21.92
C VAL A 340 -10.68 12.20 21.76
N ALA A 341 -9.78 11.97 22.73
CA ALA A 341 -8.41 12.41 22.69
C ALA A 341 -7.52 11.38 21.98
N VAL A 342 -6.75 11.83 20.98
CA VAL A 342 -5.90 10.96 20.17
C VAL A 342 -4.46 11.50 20.15
N PRO A 343 -3.44 10.67 20.40
CA PRO A 343 -2.05 11.07 20.26
C PRO A 343 -1.68 11.32 18.80
N GLU A 344 -0.81 12.31 18.59
CA GLU A 344 -0.11 12.50 17.32
C GLU A 344 1.01 11.47 17.14
N LEU A 345 1.46 11.29 15.90
CA LEU A 345 2.62 10.44 15.62
C LEU A 345 3.91 11.10 16.13
N SER A 346 4.71 10.32 16.84
CA SER A 346 6.05 10.72 17.26
C SER A 346 7.00 10.75 16.06
N LEU A 347 7.49 11.94 15.72
CA LEU A 347 8.51 12.09 14.68
C LEU A 347 9.80 11.34 15.04
N HIS A 348 10.14 11.27 16.32
CA HIS A 348 11.28 10.50 16.79
C HIS A 348 11.14 9.01 16.48
N ASP A 349 9.95 8.45 16.71
CA ASP A 349 9.68 7.06 16.41
C ASP A 349 9.73 6.79 14.90
N MET A 350 9.23 7.73 14.08
CA MET A 350 9.32 7.63 12.62
C MET A 350 10.77 7.62 12.13
N PHE A 351 11.64 8.45 12.75
CA PHE A 351 13.07 8.43 12.46
C PHE A 351 13.75 7.14 12.91
N ASP A 352 13.36 6.60 14.07
CA ASP A 352 13.86 5.32 14.56
C ASP A 352 13.50 4.19 13.59
N ASP A 353 12.26 4.16 13.11
CA ASP A 353 11.75 3.19 12.12
C ASP A 353 12.46 3.32 10.75
N ALA A 354 12.81 4.53 10.32
CA ALA A 354 13.39 4.79 9.01
C ALA A 354 14.92 4.59 8.96
N PHE A 355 15.67 5.14 9.91
CA PHE A 355 17.12 5.30 9.76
C PHE A 355 17.95 4.33 10.59
N THR A 356 17.41 3.76 11.67
CA THR A 356 18.21 3.01 12.65
C THR A 356 18.86 1.76 12.05
N ALA A 357 18.10 0.97 11.29
CA ALA A 357 18.63 -0.26 10.71
C ALA A 357 19.65 0.03 9.60
N ILE A 358 19.38 1.02 8.73
CA ILE A 358 20.32 1.45 7.69
C ILE A 358 21.62 1.99 8.30
N ALA A 359 21.53 2.78 9.37
CA ALA A 359 22.70 3.30 10.07
C ALA A 359 23.55 2.20 10.70
N ARG A 360 22.93 1.09 11.14
CA ARG A 360 23.63 -0.08 11.68
C ARG A 360 24.27 -0.90 10.56
N ASP A 361 23.48 -1.27 9.55
CA ASP A 361 23.88 -2.23 8.52
C ASP A 361 24.81 -1.60 7.47
N GLY A 362 24.68 -0.29 7.23
CA GLY A 362 25.53 0.47 6.31
C GLY A 362 26.73 1.16 6.97
N ALA A 363 26.97 0.94 8.26
CA ALA A 363 27.98 1.68 9.03
C ALA A 363 29.39 1.61 8.43
N GLY A 364 29.79 0.44 7.93
CA GLY A 364 31.10 0.19 7.32
C GLY A 364 31.15 0.42 5.80
N ILE A 365 30.08 0.93 5.19
CA ILE A 365 30.01 1.20 3.75
C ILE A 365 30.00 2.71 3.55
N VAL A 366 31.12 3.27 3.12
CA VAL A 366 31.38 4.71 3.07
C VAL A 366 30.33 5.46 2.23
N GLU A 367 29.91 4.89 1.12
CA GLU A 367 28.92 5.48 0.21
C GLU A 367 27.56 5.62 0.90
N VAL A 368 27.16 4.62 1.69
CA VAL A 368 25.88 4.58 2.40
C VAL A 368 25.92 5.48 3.61
N ALA A 369 26.96 5.37 4.45
CA ALA A 369 27.16 6.22 5.62
C ALA A 369 27.25 7.70 5.22
N GLY A 370 27.99 8.01 4.16
CA GLY A 370 28.11 9.36 3.62
C GLY A 370 26.79 9.88 3.06
N ARG A 371 26.02 9.04 2.36
CA ARG A 371 24.68 9.41 1.89
C ARG A 371 23.72 9.68 3.05
N LEU A 372 23.78 8.86 4.11
CA LEU A 372 22.95 9.01 5.29
C LEU A 372 23.23 10.32 6.02
N GLN A 373 24.50 10.69 6.21
CA GLN A 373 24.87 11.99 6.80
C GLN A 373 24.35 13.17 5.97
N LYS A 374 24.48 13.11 4.63
CA LYS A 374 23.95 14.16 3.74
C LYS A 374 22.42 14.26 3.82
N ALA A 375 21.72 13.13 3.88
CA ALA A 375 20.27 13.09 4.02
C ALA A 375 19.81 13.70 5.35
N LEU A 376 20.42 13.30 6.46
CA LEU A 376 20.10 13.84 7.79
C LEU A 376 20.46 15.32 7.90
N SER A 377 21.55 15.78 7.26
CA SER A 377 21.86 17.21 7.14
C SER A 377 20.76 17.97 6.40
N SER A 378 20.26 17.41 5.29
CA SER A 378 19.18 18.02 4.51
C SER A 378 17.88 18.10 5.32
N LEU A 379 17.55 17.06 6.08
CA LEU A 379 16.39 17.06 6.99
C LEU A 379 16.59 18.07 8.14
N ALA A 380 17.81 18.19 8.66
CA ALA A 380 18.11 19.14 9.73
C ALA A 380 18.04 20.61 9.29
N SER A 381 18.17 20.89 7.98
CA SER A 381 17.99 22.21 7.40
C SER A 381 16.54 22.58 7.08
N MET A 382 15.58 21.68 7.27
CA MET A 382 14.16 21.99 7.10
C MET A 382 13.66 22.89 8.25
N ASP A 383 12.69 23.75 7.97
CA ASP A 383 12.13 24.71 8.93
C ASP A 383 11.14 24.04 9.92
N ASP A 384 11.62 23.02 10.62
CA ASP A 384 10.89 22.34 11.69
C ASP A 384 11.84 21.91 12.82
N ALA A 385 11.50 22.34 14.05
CA ALA A 385 12.38 22.14 15.21
C ALA A 385 12.51 20.66 15.61
N LEU A 386 11.41 19.89 15.55
CA LEU A 386 11.40 18.47 15.91
C LEU A 386 12.16 17.64 14.87
N MET A 387 12.01 17.96 13.59
CA MET A 387 12.73 17.38 12.46
C MET A 387 14.22 17.60 12.62
N ARG A 388 14.63 18.83 12.92
CA ARG A 388 16.03 19.16 13.17
C ARG A 388 16.61 18.40 14.35
N GLU A 389 15.90 18.33 15.47
CA GLU A 389 16.34 17.58 16.64
C GLU A 389 16.51 16.08 16.33
N ALA A 390 15.50 15.47 15.71
CA ALA A 390 15.53 14.06 15.33
C ALA A 390 16.69 13.78 14.35
N ALA A 391 16.83 14.59 13.31
CA ALA A 391 17.90 14.43 12.32
C ALA A 391 19.30 14.52 12.93
N ILE A 392 19.53 15.48 13.83
CA ILE A 392 20.82 15.63 14.54
C ILE A 392 21.09 14.42 15.44
N ARG A 393 20.09 13.92 16.17
CA ARG A 393 20.24 12.72 17.02
C ARG A 393 20.65 11.51 16.18
N HIS A 394 19.96 11.26 15.07
CA HIS A 394 20.27 10.14 14.19
C HIS A 394 21.63 10.31 13.49
N ALA A 395 22.03 11.55 13.16
CA ALA A 395 23.33 11.83 12.55
C ALA A 395 24.48 11.51 13.52
N ARG A 396 24.33 11.84 14.81
CA ARG A 396 25.26 11.46 15.88
C ARG A 396 25.41 9.94 16.00
N GLN A 397 24.28 9.23 16.08
CA GLN A 397 24.28 7.77 16.20
C GLN A 397 24.87 7.08 14.97
N ALA A 398 24.56 7.57 13.77
CA ALA A 398 25.12 7.05 12.53
C ALA A 398 26.63 7.29 12.45
N LEU A 399 27.10 8.48 12.82
CA LEU A 399 28.54 8.77 12.88
C LEU A 399 29.25 7.83 13.85
N ALA A 400 28.73 7.68 15.07
CA ALA A 400 29.33 6.80 16.07
C ALA A 400 29.42 5.35 15.59
N ARG A 401 28.42 4.85 14.85
CA ARG A 401 28.46 3.51 14.24
C ARG A 401 29.54 3.42 13.15
N SER A 402 29.63 4.41 12.28
CA SER A 402 30.67 4.45 11.24
C SER A 402 32.08 4.57 11.82
N GLU A 403 32.27 5.30 12.92
CA GLU A 403 33.56 5.38 13.62
C GLU A 403 34.02 4.04 14.21
N LEU A 404 33.07 3.17 14.57
CA LEU A 404 33.37 1.81 15.04
C LEU A 404 33.62 0.82 13.89
N ALA A 405 33.08 1.08 12.70
CA ALA A 405 33.07 0.13 11.58
C ALA A 405 34.11 0.43 10.49
N LEU A 406 34.42 1.70 10.23
CA LEU A 406 35.38 2.11 9.20
C LEU A 406 36.81 2.06 9.74
N ALA A 407 37.71 1.42 8.99
CA ALA A 407 39.11 1.24 9.40
C ALA A 407 40.05 2.32 8.84
N LEU A 408 39.73 2.91 7.69
CA LEU A 408 40.62 3.85 7.02
C LEU A 408 40.48 5.28 7.59
N PRO A 409 41.59 5.93 8.02
CA PRO A 409 41.54 7.28 8.58
C PRO A 409 40.92 8.33 7.66
N ASP A 410 41.13 8.21 6.34
CA ASP A 410 40.59 9.15 5.35
C ASP A 410 39.06 9.06 5.23
N GLU A 411 38.52 7.85 5.33
CA GLU A 411 37.07 7.58 5.32
C GLU A 411 36.42 8.14 6.59
N LEU A 412 37.06 7.93 7.75
CA LEU A 412 36.63 8.52 9.03
C LEU A 412 36.65 10.04 8.98
N ALA A 413 37.70 10.64 8.43
CA ALA A 413 37.80 12.08 8.25
C ALA A 413 36.70 12.61 7.32
N ALA A 414 36.37 11.88 6.25
CA ALA A 414 35.26 12.23 5.36
C ALA A 414 33.91 12.18 6.08
N MET A 415 33.64 11.14 6.88
CA MET A 415 32.41 11.03 7.66
C MET A 415 32.28 12.15 8.70
N ARG A 416 33.36 12.46 9.42
CA ARG A 416 33.38 13.59 10.37
C ARG A 416 33.10 14.93 9.70
N ARG A 417 33.67 15.17 8.51
CA ARG A 417 33.38 16.39 7.71
C ARG A 417 31.91 16.48 7.35
N LEU A 418 31.29 15.38 6.91
CA LEU A 418 29.87 15.37 6.57
C LEU A 418 28.96 15.59 7.79
N ALA A 419 29.39 15.16 8.97
CA ALA A 419 28.64 15.30 10.22
C ALA A 419 28.87 16.65 10.95
N THR A 420 29.58 17.62 10.37
CA THR A 420 29.92 18.88 11.07
C THR A 420 28.67 19.67 11.53
N PHE A 421 27.57 19.60 10.79
CA PHE A 421 26.29 20.26 11.11
C PHE A 421 25.69 19.85 12.47
N VAL A 422 26.11 18.70 12.98
CA VAL A 422 25.70 18.18 14.30
C VAL A 422 26.24 19.05 15.45
N HIS A 423 27.37 19.73 15.23
CA HIS A 423 28.09 20.52 16.23
C HIS A 423 27.73 22.01 16.20
N SER A 424 27.27 22.53 15.06
CA SER A 424 26.80 23.92 14.92
C SER A 424 25.46 24.17 15.61
N ALA A 425 24.75 23.13 16.04
CA ALA A 425 23.47 23.20 16.72
C ALA A 425 23.59 23.16 18.26
N ARG A 426 24.39 24.04 18.86
CA ARG A 426 24.26 24.33 20.30
C ARG A 426 22.97 25.13 20.52
N PRO A 427 22.15 24.80 21.55
CA PRO A 427 20.94 25.55 21.84
C PRO A 427 21.34 27.00 22.18
N GLY A 428 20.70 27.95 21.51
CA GLY A 428 20.80 29.35 21.86
C GLY A 428 20.39 29.51 23.32
N LEU A 429 21.32 29.99 24.14
CA LEU A 429 21.02 30.67 25.39
C LEU A 429 19.94 31.70 25.07
N VAL A 430 18.74 31.48 25.60
CA VAL A 430 17.73 32.52 25.76
C VAL A 430 18.40 33.64 26.54
N LYS A 431 18.79 34.71 25.85
CA LYS A 431 19.25 35.93 26.50
C LYS A 431 18.03 36.62 27.08
N GLY A 432 18.06 36.77 28.40
CA GLY A 432 17.53 37.91 29.19
C GLY A 432 16.10 38.31 28.94
#